data_AF-A0A838RFP4-F1
#
_entry.id   AF-A0A838RFP4-F1
#
_cell.length_a   1.000
_cell.length_b   1.000
_cell.length_c   1.000
_cell.angle_alpha   90.00
_cell.angle_beta   90.00
_cell.angle_gamma   90.00
#
_symmetry.space_group_name_H-M   'P 1'
#
loop_
_entity.id
_entity.type
_entity.pdbx_description
1 polymer ?
#
loop_
_entity_poly.entity_id
_entity_poly.type
_entity_poly.pdbx_seq_one_letter_code
_entity_poly.pdbx_strand_id
1 'polypeptide(L)'
;GFGHRVYKVRDPRADVLSAAAARMYQADGDMALYNLARSVEQDAIRLLEEHKPGRNLQTNVEFYTALLLHGLELSTALFSPTFAIGRVAGWTAHAFEQLAEGRLIRPKSEYTGPMGRSWVALAER
;
A
#
# COMPACT_ATOMS: atom_id res chain seq x y z
N GLY A 1 -3.62 4.94 -0.70
CA GLY A 1 -4.83 5.78 -0.75
C GLY A 1 -5.82 5.28 -1.77
N PHE A 2 -5.45 5.29 -3.06
CA PHE A 2 -6.36 4.95 -4.15
C PHE A 2 -5.69 4.04 -5.18
N GLY A 3 -6.49 3.09 -5.70
CA GLY A 3 -6.03 2.02 -6.55
C GLY A 3 -5.40 0.87 -5.78
N HIS A 4 -5.57 -0.33 -6.33
CA HIS A 4 -4.98 -1.54 -5.80
C HIS A 4 -4.56 -2.45 -6.94
N ARG A 5 -3.45 -3.18 -6.79
CA ARG A 5 -2.93 -4.08 -7.84
C ARG A 5 -3.92 -5.22 -8.11
N VAL A 6 -4.49 -5.77 -7.03
CA VAL A 6 -5.47 -6.87 -7.03
C VAL A 6 -6.91 -6.37 -7.11
N TYR A 7 -7.42 -5.68 -6.08
CA TYR A 7 -8.79 -5.17 -6.08
C TYR A 7 -9.06 -4.19 -7.23
N LYS A 8 -10.09 -4.52 -8.01
CA LYS A 8 -10.71 -3.63 -9.01
C LYS A 8 -11.98 -2.98 -8.49
N VAL A 9 -12.30 -3.20 -7.23
CA VAL A 9 -13.41 -2.59 -6.50
C VAL A 9 -12.82 -1.93 -5.27
N ARG A 10 -13.67 -1.27 -4.48
CA ARG A 10 -13.29 -0.76 -3.18
C ARG A 10 -12.71 -1.88 -2.31
N ASP A 11 -11.60 -1.61 -1.67
CA ASP A 11 -10.95 -2.57 -0.78
C ASP A 11 -11.84 -2.81 0.45
N PRO A 12 -12.31 -4.05 0.73
CA PRO A 12 -13.20 -4.31 1.86
C PRO A 12 -12.54 -3.95 3.21
N ARG A 13 -11.21 -3.95 3.29
CA ARG A 13 -10.48 -3.56 4.50
C ARG A 13 -10.55 -2.05 4.74
N ALA A 14 -10.70 -1.25 3.68
CA ALA A 14 -10.90 0.19 3.81
C ALA A 14 -12.21 0.50 4.54
N ASP A 15 -13.26 -0.30 4.34
CA ASP A 15 -14.53 -0.13 5.05
C ASP A 15 -14.44 -0.47 6.53
N VAL A 16 -13.75 -1.57 6.86
CA VAL A 16 -13.50 -1.96 8.25
C VAL A 16 -12.75 -0.85 8.99
N LEU A 17 -11.71 -0.30 8.37
CA LEU A 17 -10.91 0.76 8.97
C LEU A 17 -11.63 2.11 8.99
N SER A 18 -12.45 2.43 7.98
CA SER A 18 -13.30 3.63 8.00
C SER A 18 -14.28 3.59 9.16
N ALA A 19 -14.92 2.45 9.41
CA ALA A 19 -15.84 2.28 10.53
C ALA A 19 -15.11 2.38 11.89
N ALA A 20 -13.87 1.85 11.98
CA ALA A 20 -13.05 1.98 13.18
C ALA A 20 -12.63 3.44 13.44
N ALA A 21 -12.17 4.14 12.40
CA ALA A 21 -11.83 5.56 12.48
C ALA A 21 -13.06 6.39 12.89
N ALA A 22 -14.23 6.14 12.28
CA ALA A 22 -15.47 6.84 12.63
C ALA A 22 -15.79 6.74 14.12
N ARG A 23 -15.72 5.52 14.69
CA ARG A 23 -15.96 5.31 16.13
C ARG A 23 -14.94 6.03 17.00
N MET A 24 -13.67 6.04 16.60
CA MET A 24 -12.58 6.69 17.34
C MET A 24 -12.77 8.21 17.38
N TYR A 25 -12.91 8.86 16.22
CA TYR A 25 -13.12 10.30 16.13
C TYR A 25 -14.45 10.74 16.79
N GLN A 26 -15.48 9.90 16.72
CA GLN A 26 -16.75 10.18 17.42
C GLN A 26 -16.58 10.13 18.94
N ALA A 27 -15.78 9.19 19.46
CA ALA A 27 -15.51 9.07 20.89
C ALA A 27 -14.65 10.22 21.42
N ASP A 28 -13.73 10.74 20.60
CA ASP A 28 -12.88 11.90 20.93
C ASP A 28 -13.65 13.24 20.87
N GLY A 29 -14.80 13.26 20.20
CA GLY A 29 -15.70 14.41 20.11
C GLY A 29 -15.37 15.38 18.98
N ASP A 30 -14.31 15.15 18.21
CA ASP A 30 -13.98 15.90 17.00
C ASP A 30 -14.04 15.03 15.74
N MET A 31 -15.06 15.28 14.91
CA MET A 31 -15.27 14.58 13.64
C MET A 31 -14.74 15.37 12.43
N ALA A 32 -14.14 16.55 12.61
CA ALA A 32 -13.75 17.43 11.52
C ALA A 32 -12.79 16.74 10.54
N LEU A 33 -11.74 16.09 11.06
CA LEU A 33 -10.76 15.41 10.22
C LEU A 33 -11.34 14.16 9.52
N TYR A 34 -12.20 13.39 10.20
CA TYR A 34 -12.88 12.24 9.60
C TYR A 34 -13.81 12.68 8.45
N ASN A 35 -14.60 13.73 8.66
CA ASN A 35 -15.51 14.27 7.65
C ASN A 35 -14.73 14.85 6.46
N LEU A 36 -13.62 15.55 6.71
CA LEU A 36 -12.72 16.01 5.67
C LEU A 36 -12.16 14.84 4.85
N ALA A 37 -11.68 13.78 5.51
CA ALA A 37 -11.16 12.60 4.83
C ALA A 37 -12.21 11.93 3.92
N ARG A 38 -13.48 11.88 4.36
CA ARG A 38 -14.59 11.37 3.54
C ARG A 38 -14.88 12.24 2.32
N SER A 39 -14.87 13.56 2.48
CA SER A 39 -15.04 14.49 1.36
C SER A 39 -13.89 14.32 0.35
N VAL A 40 -12.65 14.26 0.84
CA VAL A 40 -11.47 14.04 0.00
C VAL A 40 -11.54 12.69 -0.73
N GLU A 41 -12.01 11.64 -0.08
CA GLU A 41 -12.23 10.33 -0.72
C GLU A 41 -13.21 10.43 -1.89
N GLN A 42 -14.37 11.06 -1.68
CA GLN A 42 -15.40 11.21 -2.71
C GLN A 42 -14.88 12.00 -3.91
N ASP A 43 -14.26 13.15 -3.66
CA ASP A 43 -13.70 13.99 -4.73
C ASP A 43 -12.54 13.31 -5.44
N ALA A 44 -11.64 12.64 -4.71
CA ALA A 44 -10.52 11.93 -5.30
C ALA A 44 -11.00 10.80 -6.22
N ILE A 45 -12.00 10.01 -5.82
CA ILE A 45 -12.55 8.94 -6.68
C ILE A 45 -13.12 9.55 -7.97
N ARG A 46 -13.96 10.59 -7.86
CA ARG A 46 -14.55 11.27 -9.02
C ARG A 46 -13.49 11.83 -9.95
N LEU A 47 -12.52 12.58 -9.42
CA LEU A 47 -11.44 13.17 -10.21
C LEU A 47 -10.54 12.10 -10.84
N LEU A 48 -10.29 10.98 -10.16
CA LEU A 48 -9.51 9.88 -10.71
C LEU A 48 -10.23 9.19 -11.87
N GLU A 49 -11.55 9.05 -11.81
CA GLU A 49 -12.34 8.55 -12.94
C GLU A 49 -12.27 9.48 -14.15
N GLU A 50 -12.41 10.80 -13.93
CA GLU A 50 -12.28 11.83 -14.97
C GLU A 50 -10.89 11.85 -15.62
N HIS A 51 -9.82 11.82 -14.83
CA HIS A 51 -8.45 12.02 -15.31
C HIS A 51 -7.74 10.73 -15.72
N LYS A 52 -8.23 9.58 -15.29
CA LYS A 52 -7.64 8.26 -15.59
C LYS A 52 -8.71 7.27 -16.05
N PRO A 53 -9.42 7.59 -17.15
CA PRO A 53 -10.49 6.74 -17.65
C PRO A 53 -9.97 5.32 -17.94
N GLY A 54 -10.80 4.33 -17.65
CA GLY A 54 -10.46 2.91 -17.80
C GLY A 54 -9.57 2.34 -16.67
N ARG A 55 -9.10 3.17 -15.73
CA ARG A 55 -8.42 2.70 -14.52
C ARG A 55 -9.37 2.74 -13.34
N ASN A 56 -9.77 1.57 -12.84
CA ASN A 56 -10.59 1.51 -11.63
C ASN A 56 -9.74 1.78 -10.37
N LEU A 57 -9.73 3.04 -9.91
CA LEU A 57 -8.89 3.53 -8.81
C LEU A 57 -9.75 3.85 -7.57
N GLN A 58 -10.18 2.80 -6.89
CA GLN A 58 -10.98 2.90 -5.66
C GLN A 58 -10.11 3.07 -4.43
N THR A 59 -10.71 3.53 -3.32
CA THR A 59 -10.01 3.62 -2.03
C THR A 59 -9.46 2.26 -1.61
N ASN A 60 -8.22 2.29 -1.14
CA ASN A 60 -7.54 1.12 -0.60
C ASN A 60 -7.36 1.23 0.92
N VAL A 61 -6.93 0.13 1.55
CA VAL A 61 -6.76 0.04 3.00
C VAL A 61 -5.91 1.17 3.58
N GLU A 62 -4.86 1.63 2.88
CA GLU A 62 -3.92 2.62 3.41
C GLU A 62 -4.56 3.99 3.70
N PHE A 63 -5.64 4.36 3.00
CA PHE A 63 -6.29 5.67 3.20
C PHE A 63 -6.83 5.82 4.63
N TYR A 64 -7.65 4.87 5.07
CA TYR A 64 -8.23 4.89 6.41
C TYR A 64 -7.26 4.41 7.49
N THR A 65 -6.24 3.60 7.16
CA THR A 65 -5.15 3.30 8.10
C THR A 65 -4.46 4.58 8.54
N ALA A 66 -4.09 5.46 7.61
CA ALA A 66 -3.38 6.70 7.95
C ALA A 66 -4.20 7.60 8.87
N LEU A 67 -5.51 7.71 8.61
CA LEU A 67 -6.44 8.47 9.44
C LEU A 67 -6.54 7.88 10.86
N LEU A 68 -6.63 6.55 10.97
CA LEU A 68 -6.69 5.88 12.27
C LEU A 68 -5.39 6.05 13.07
N LEU A 69 -4.23 5.85 12.43
CA LEU A 69 -2.93 6.02 13.10
C LEU A 69 -2.65 7.48 13.50
N HIS A 70 -3.14 8.44 12.71
CA HIS A 70 -3.08 9.86 13.07
C HIS A 70 -3.91 10.14 14.32
N GLY A 71 -5.15 9.65 14.41
CA GLY A 71 -5.99 9.87 15.60
C GLY A 71 -5.49 9.12 16.85
N LEU A 72 -4.60 8.13 16.69
CA LEU A 72 -3.83 7.53 17.79
C LEU A 72 -2.55 8.31 18.14
N GLU A 73 -2.34 9.49 17.53
CA GLU A 73 -1.19 10.36 17.74
C GLU A 73 0.18 9.71 17.44
N LEU A 74 0.20 8.69 16.58
CA LEU A 74 1.46 8.13 16.12
C LEU A 74 2.19 9.13 15.22
N SER A 75 3.50 9.27 15.43
CA SER A 75 4.37 9.94 14.47
C SER A 75 4.23 9.27 13.09
N THR A 76 4.19 10.05 12.02
CA THR A 76 4.09 9.54 10.64
C THR A 76 5.25 8.60 10.29
N ALA A 77 6.42 8.78 10.91
CA ALA A 77 7.56 7.89 10.79
C ALA A 77 7.27 6.45 11.29
N LEU A 78 6.27 6.30 12.17
CA LEU A 78 5.86 5.02 12.76
C LEU A 78 4.72 4.33 12.02
N PHE A 79 4.15 4.93 10.96
CA PHE A 79 3.02 4.32 10.23
C PHE A 79 3.44 3.01 9.55
N SER A 80 4.54 3.02 8.80
CA SER A 80 5.06 1.82 8.14
C SER A 80 5.54 0.75 9.13
N PRO A 81 6.29 1.07 10.20
CA PRO A 81 6.60 0.12 11.27
C PRO A 81 5.35 -0.51 11.91
N THR A 82 4.30 0.27 12.18
CA THR A 82 3.05 -0.24 12.77
C THR A 82 2.35 -1.21 11.82
N PHE A 83 2.30 -0.88 10.53
CA PHE A 83 1.80 -1.80 9.51
C PHE A 83 2.63 -3.10 9.46
N ALA A 84 3.97 -2.99 9.53
CA ALA A 84 4.86 -4.14 9.53
C ALA A 84 4.59 -5.09 10.69
N ILE A 85 4.34 -4.57 11.90
CA ILE A 85 3.96 -5.38 13.08
C ILE A 85 2.71 -6.22 12.78
N GLY A 86 1.66 -5.61 12.21
CA GLY A 86 0.46 -6.34 11.79
C GLY A 86 0.72 -7.35 10.66
N ARG A 87 1.81 -7.18 9.90
CA ARG A 87 2.20 -8.09 8.81
C ARG A 87 3.07 -9.27 9.22
N VAL A 88 3.78 -9.18 10.35
CA VAL A 88 4.68 -10.24 10.83
C VAL A 88 4.01 -11.60 10.85
N ALA A 89 2.80 -11.72 11.41
CA ALA A 89 2.09 -13.00 11.48
C ALA A 89 1.93 -13.68 10.11
N GLY A 90 1.57 -12.92 9.09
CA GLY A 90 1.41 -13.46 7.73
C GLY A 90 2.75 -13.70 7.02
N TRP A 91 3.77 -12.88 7.28
CA TRP A 91 5.12 -13.14 6.76
C TRP A 91 5.70 -14.43 7.33
N THR A 92 5.55 -14.65 8.64
CA THR A 92 6.00 -15.87 9.31
C THR A 92 5.22 -17.10 8.82
N ALA A 93 3.90 -16.99 8.65
CA ALA A 93 3.10 -18.09 8.09
C ALA A 93 3.57 -18.49 6.68
N HIS A 94 3.74 -17.52 5.77
CA HIS A 94 4.23 -17.80 4.42
C HIS A 94 5.68 -18.31 4.41
N ALA A 95 6.53 -17.87 5.35
CA ALA A 95 7.87 -18.42 5.49
C ALA A 95 7.84 -19.92 5.85
N PHE A 96 6.96 -20.32 6.78
CA PHE A 96 6.77 -21.73 7.12
C PHE A 96 6.20 -22.54 5.95
N GLU A 97 5.22 -22.00 5.22
CA GLU A 97 4.69 -22.64 4.00
C GLU A 97 5.79 -22.86 2.95
N GLN A 98 6.63 -21.85 2.71
CA GLN A 98 7.74 -21.95 1.75
C GLN A 98 8.80 -22.95 2.20
N LEU A 99 9.10 -23.02 3.50
CA LEU A 99 10.02 -24.00 4.06
C LEU A 99 9.49 -25.42 3.89
N ALA A 100 8.18 -25.63 4.07
CA ALA A 100 7.54 -26.93 3.88
C ALA A 100 7.53 -27.38 2.40
N GLU A 101 7.38 -26.44 1.45
CA GLU A 101 7.51 -26.72 0.01
C GLU A 101 8.93 -27.16 -0.39
N GLY A 102 9.96 -26.71 0.34
CA GLY A 102 11.34 -27.17 0.18
C GLY A 102 12.01 -26.76 -1.15
N ARG A 103 11.41 -25.83 -1.90
CA ARG A 103 11.91 -25.41 -3.22
C ARG A 103 12.51 -24.01 -3.20
N LEU A 104 13.73 -23.87 -3.71
CA LEU A 104 14.37 -22.57 -3.87
C LEU A 104 13.72 -21.76 -5.01
N ILE A 105 13.41 -20.49 -4.73
CA ILE A 105 12.92 -19.53 -5.72
C ILE A 105 14.11 -19.00 -6.53
N ARG A 106 14.18 -19.34 -7.82
CA ARG A 106 15.22 -18.89 -8.77
C ARG A 106 14.59 -18.23 -9.99
N PRO A 107 14.33 -16.90 -9.97
CA PRO A 107 13.86 -16.20 -11.15
C PRO A 107 14.94 -16.16 -12.24
N LYS A 108 14.51 -16.04 -13.49
CA LYS A 108 15.39 -15.76 -14.63
C LYS A 108 15.26 -14.30 -15.03
N SER A 109 16.31 -13.76 -15.62
CA SER A 109 16.32 -12.44 -16.23
C SER A 109 16.66 -12.58 -17.72
N GLU A 110 16.09 -11.70 -18.53
CA GLU A 110 16.48 -11.54 -19.92
C GLU A 110 17.63 -10.52 -20.01
N TYR A 111 18.75 -10.91 -20.62
CA TYR A 111 19.86 -9.99 -20.86
C TYR A 111 19.62 -9.23 -22.16
N THR A 112 19.43 -7.91 -22.05
CA THR A 112 19.24 -6.99 -23.18
C THR A 112 20.44 -6.06 -23.40
N GLY A 113 21.55 -6.34 -22.71
CA GLY A 113 22.78 -5.58 -22.87
C GLY A 113 23.51 -5.91 -24.17
N PRO A 114 24.47 -5.07 -24.58
CA PRO A 114 25.36 -5.38 -25.68
C PRO A 114 26.23 -6.60 -25.37
N MET A 115 26.38 -7.48 -26.36
CA MET A 115 27.22 -8.68 -26.30
C MET A 115 28.56 -8.43 -27.00
N GLY A 116 29.58 -9.23 -26.67
CA GLY A 116 30.84 -9.22 -27.41
C GLY A 116 31.70 -7.97 -27.22
N ARG A 117 31.55 -7.25 -26.11
CA ARG A 117 32.44 -6.12 -25.79
C ARG A 117 33.84 -6.64 -25.48
N SER A 118 34.84 -6.05 -26.14
CA SER A 118 36.22 -6.16 -25.73
C SER A 118 36.50 -5.20 -24.58
N TRP A 119 37.38 -5.61 -23.66
CA TRP A 119 37.86 -4.73 -22.61
C TRP A 119 38.79 -3.68 -23.22
N VAL A 120 38.64 -2.42 -22.78
CA VAL A 120 39.52 -1.30 -23.14
C VAL A 120 40.22 -0.81 -21.87
N ALA A 121 41.55 -0.69 -21.94
CA ALA A 121 42.36 -0.20 -20.82
C ALA A 121 41.93 1.20 -20.43
N LEU A 122 42.00 1.56 -19.14
CA LEU A 122 41.55 2.87 -18.67
C LEU A 122 42.27 4.03 -19.40
N ALA A 123 43.53 3.84 -19.77
CA ALA A 123 44.33 4.81 -20.52
C ALA A 123 43.91 4.95 -22.01
N GLU A 124 43.11 4.02 -22.52
CA GLU A 124 42.68 3.91 -23.93
C GLU A 124 41.17 4.14 -24.11
N ARG A 125 40.47 4.53 -23.03
CA ARG A 125 39.03 4.85 -23.04
C ARG A 125 38.76 6.27 -23.46
#